data_AF-A0A8T0EMX6-F1
#
_entry.id   AF-A0A8T0EMX6-F1
#
_cell.length_a   1.000
_cell.length_b   1.000
_cell.length_c   1.000
_cell.angle_alpha   90.00
_cell.angle_beta   90.00
_cell.angle_gamma   90.00
#
_symmetry.space_group_name_H-M   'P 1'
#
loop_
_entity.id
_entity.type
_entity.pdbx_description
1 polymer ?
#
loop_
_entity_poly.entity_id
_entity_poly.type
_entity_poly.pdbx_seq_one_letter_code
_entity_poly.pdbx_strand_id
1 'polypeptide(L)'
;MQNKTRLELADYEAENLARLQKMFSRKWEFIFMQAEAQAKVDKKRDKLERKVLDSQERAFWDVHRPVPGCVNTTEMDIKKACRMNKPIKSAKVSVYPASGVIKHLKNRLERRVIKVSKAAESYINFFEQYQEYDAFLVTPEPSNPWISDSVDFWELEKQTKDIPARRVRRWAFSLKELLKDPAGREQFFKFLEKEFSAENLKFWDAVQELKQVHSRDIPVKVQEIWDLYLAPEAGEAVNIDSRSYETTKKNMEKPDRWAFEEAAAHLYQLMKSDSYTRYLRSEMYKEYLNGMKKKTSVKGIRSVISFSAKKDQSASSS
;
A
#
# COMPACT_ATOMS: atom_id res chain seq x y z
N MET A 1 -5.82 -58.57 8.63
CA MET A 1 -4.58 -59.19 9.17
C MET A 1 -4.55 -59.19 10.70
N GLN A 2 -4.90 -58.09 11.39
CA GLN A 2 -4.84 -58.03 12.86
C GLN A 2 -6.15 -58.40 13.58
N ASN A 3 -7.30 -58.41 12.88
CA ASN A 3 -8.62 -58.85 13.36
C ASN A 3 -8.99 -58.32 14.76
N LYS A 4 -8.81 -57.01 14.98
CA LYS A 4 -9.20 -56.30 16.21
C LYS A 4 -10.08 -55.12 15.82
N THR A 5 -11.23 -54.96 16.47
CA THR A 5 -12.20 -53.89 16.19
C THR A 5 -11.60 -52.48 16.28
N ARG A 6 -10.67 -52.25 17.22
CA ARG A 6 -9.96 -50.95 17.35
C ARG A 6 -9.05 -50.58 16.16
N LEU A 7 -8.74 -51.55 15.30
CA LEU A 7 -7.88 -51.41 14.11
C LEU A 7 -8.68 -51.68 12.82
N GLU A 8 -10.02 -51.68 12.91
CA GLU A 8 -10.85 -51.70 11.73
C GLU A 8 -10.68 -50.40 10.96
N LEU A 9 -10.64 -50.53 9.64
CA LEU A 9 -10.52 -49.39 8.75
C LEU A 9 -11.85 -48.63 8.76
N ALA A 10 -11.78 -47.32 8.94
CA ALA A 10 -12.90 -46.45 8.63
C ALA A 10 -13.19 -46.48 7.11
N ASP A 11 -14.38 -46.04 6.71
CA ASP A 11 -14.81 -46.09 5.30
C ASP A 11 -13.82 -45.41 4.35
N TYR A 12 -13.32 -44.23 4.71
CA TYR A 12 -12.33 -43.50 3.90
C TYR A 12 -10.97 -44.23 3.82
N GLU A 13 -10.58 -44.97 4.86
CA GLU A 13 -9.36 -45.77 4.86
C GLU A 13 -9.54 -47.01 3.97
N ALA A 14 -10.72 -47.63 3.99
CA ALA A 14 -11.06 -48.75 3.10
C ALA A 14 -11.11 -48.31 1.62
N GLU A 15 -11.69 -47.14 1.33
CA GLU A 15 -11.64 -46.55 -0.01
C GLU A 15 -10.20 -46.26 -0.47
N ASN A 16 -9.38 -45.67 0.40
CA ASN A 16 -7.98 -45.42 0.11
C ASN A 16 -7.21 -46.72 -0.16
N LEU A 17 -7.46 -47.77 0.63
CA LEU A 17 -6.90 -49.10 0.41
C LEU A 17 -7.30 -49.67 -0.96
N ALA A 18 -8.58 -49.59 -1.32
CA ALA A 18 -9.06 -50.05 -2.62
C ALA A 18 -8.39 -49.30 -3.79
N ARG A 19 -8.22 -47.97 -3.67
CA ARG A 19 -7.49 -47.16 -4.66
C ARG A 19 -6.02 -47.58 -4.76
N LEU A 20 -5.35 -47.80 -3.62
CA LEU A 20 -3.95 -48.24 -3.57
C LEU A 20 -3.76 -49.65 -4.16
N GLN A 21 -4.67 -50.59 -3.88
CA GLN A 21 -4.67 -51.94 -4.47
C GLN A 21 -4.77 -51.90 -5.99
N LYS A 22 -5.65 -51.05 -6.53
CA LYS A 22 -5.78 -50.84 -7.96
C LYS A 22 -4.50 -50.25 -8.56
N MET A 23 -3.95 -49.20 -7.92
CA MET A 23 -2.78 -48.47 -8.41
C MET A 23 -1.48 -49.29 -8.34
N PHE A 24 -1.32 -50.12 -7.31
CA PHE A 24 -0.13 -50.94 -7.07
C PHE A 24 -0.35 -52.44 -7.33
N SER A 25 -1.33 -52.82 -8.14
CA SER A 25 -1.73 -54.22 -8.41
C SER A 25 -0.56 -55.17 -8.70
N ARG A 26 0.38 -54.77 -9.57
CA ARG A 26 1.57 -55.58 -9.93
C ARG A 26 2.59 -55.76 -8.79
N LYS A 27 2.56 -54.88 -7.79
CA LYS A 27 3.47 -54.92 -6.62
C LYS A 27 2.73 -55.33 -5.34
N TRP A 28 1.46 -55.70 -5.44
CA TRP A 28 0.61 -55.94 -4.27
C TRP A 28 1.12 -57.08 -3.39
N GLU A 29 1.63 -58.15 -4.01
CA GLU A 29 2.22 -59.29 -3.29
C GLU A 29 3.39 -58.86 -2.39
N PHE A 30 4.27 -57.99 -2.88
CA PHE A 30 5.39 -57.47 -2.09
C PHE A 30 4.90 -56.58 -0.93
N ILE A 31 3.89 -55.73 -1.17
CA ILE A 31 3.29 -54.87 -0.14
C ILE A 31 2.65 -55.75 0.95
N PHE A 32 1.93 -56.80 0.57
CA PHE A 32 1.32 -57.75 1.51
C PHE A 32 2.36 -58.52 2.32
N MET A 33 3.42 -59.02 1.66
CA MET A 33 4.52 -59.73 2.33
C MET A 33 5.23 -58.83 3.36
N GLN A 34 5.45 -57.56 3.02
CA GLN A 34 6.02 -56.57 3.94
C GLN A 34 5.10 -56.31 5.14
N ALA A 35 3.80 -56.11 4.90
CA ALA A 35 2.81 -55.92 5.97
C ALA A 35 2.71 -57.15 6.90
N GLU A 36 2.82 -58.37 6.35
CA GLU A 36 2.83 -59.60 7.13
C GLU A 36 4.07 -59.72 8.03
N ALA A 37 5.24 -59.43 7.48
CA ALA A 37 6.50 -59.42 8.24
C ALA A 37 6.45 -58.40 9.40
N GLN A 38 5.93 -57.19 9.14
CA GLN A 38 5.76 -56.15 10.17
C GLN A 38 4.80 -56.62 11.27
N ALA A 39 3.65 -57.18 10.90
CA ALA A 39 2.68 -57.71 11.87
C ALA A 39 3.25 -58.86 12.72
N LYS A 40 4.17 -59.68 12.18
CA LYS A 40 4.88 -60.72 12.96
C LYS A 40 5.84 -60.12 13.99
N VAL A 41 6.52 -59.02 13.66
CA VAL A 41 7.38 -58.29 14.61
C VAL A 41 6.54 -57.66 15.71
N ASP A 42 5.45 -56.98 15.36
CA ASP A 42 4.60 -56.31 16.34
C ASP A 42 3.97 -57.28 17.34
N LYS A 43 3.67 -58.52 16.91
CA LYS A 43 3.18 -59.59 17.79
C LYS A 43 4.19 -60.03 18.87
N LYS A 44 5.49 -59.77 18.70
CA LYS A 44 6.52 -60.10 19.69
C LYS A 44 6.62 -59.09 20.83
N ARG A 45 6.11 -57.87 20.63
CA ARG A 45 6.08 -56.81 21.67
C ARG A 45 5.03 -57.07 22.73
N ASP A 46 5.17 -56.46 23.89
CA ASP A 46 4.13 -56.53 24.92
C ASP A 46 2.85 -55.81 24.48
N LYS A 47 1.74 -56.09 25.19
CA LYS A 47 0.42 -55.60 24.80
C LYS A 47 0.33 -54.08 24.88
N LEU A 48 0.90 -53.46 25.92
CA LEU A 48 0.79 -52.04 26.18
C LEU A 48 1.67 -51.26 25.20
N GLU A 49 2.92 -51.67 25.02
CA GLU A 49 3.85 -51.09 24.06
C GLU A 49 3.25 -51.11 22.65
N ARG A 50 2.70 -52.26 22.23
CA ARG A 50 2.02 -52.38 20.93
C ARG A 50 0.84 -51.41 20.81
N LYS A 51 0.02 -51.21 21.86
CA LYS A 51 -1.10 -50.25 21.78
C LYS A 51 -0.61 -48.82 21.53
N VAL A 52 0.48 -48.42 22.18
CA VAL A 52 1.03 -47.07 22.06
C VAL A 52 1.59 -46.88 20.65
N LEU A 53 2.38 -47.82 20.15
CA LEU A 53 2.96 -47.74 18.81
C LEU A 53 1.91 -47.76 17.70
N ASP A 54 0.89 -48.63 17.79
CA ASP A 54 -0.25 -48.65 16.85
C ASP A 54 -0.93 -47.26 16.79
N SER A 55 -1.11 -46.62 17.97
CA SER A 55 -1.76 -45.31 18.07
C SER A 55 -0.89 -44.18 17.53
N GLN A 56 0.43 -44.25 17.72
CA GLN A 56 1.38 -43.27 17.18
C GLN A 56 1.46 -43.33 15.65
N GLU A 57 1.49 -44.56 15.09
CA GLU A 57 1.48 -44.75 13.65
C GLU A 57 0.16 -44.27 13.04
N ARG A 58 -0.98 -44.55 13.69
CA ARG A 58 -2.28 -44.02 13.25
C ARG A 58 -2.28 -42.49 13.24
N ALA A 59 -1.81 -41.85 14.32
CA ALA A 59 -1.71 -40.39 14.39
C ALA A 59 -0.80 -39.78 13.31
N PHE A 60 0.29 -40.47 12.93
CA PHE A 60 1.13 -40.04 11.81
C PHE A 60 0.35 -40.00 10.48
N TRP A 61 -0.44 -41.04 10.22
CA TRP A 61 -1.25 -41.12 9.00
C TRP A 61 -2.45 -40.17 9.03
N ASP A 62 -3.04 -39.89 10.18
CA ASP A 62 -4.10 -38.89 10.33
C ASP A 62 -3.63 -37.49 9.88
N VAL A 63 -2.33 -37.18 9.99
CA VAL A 63 -1.73 -35.92 9.50
C VAL A 63 -1.47 -35.97 7.99
N HIS A 64 -0.92 -37.06 7.47
CA HIS A 64 -0.48 -37.16 6.08
C HIS A 64 -1.57 -37.60 5.10
N ARG A 65 -2.62 -38.24 5.61
CA ARG A 65 -3.80 -38.73 4.89
C ARG A 65 -5.03 -38.39 5.73
N PRO A 66 -5.31 -37.09 5.95
CA PRO A 66 -6.36 -36.65 6.84
C PRO A 66 -7.73 -37.14 6.36
N VAL A 67 -8.65 -37.24 7.32
CA VAL A 67 -10.06 -37.52 7.06
C VAL A 67 -10.58 -36.49 6.04
N PRO A 68 -11.34 -36.92 5.00
CA PRO A 68 -11.93 -35.99 4.04
C PRO A 68 -12.71 -34.86 4.73
N GLY A 69 -12.42 -33.61 4.36
CA GLY A 69 -12.99 -32.41 4.98
C GLY A 69 -12.12 -31.77 6.07
N CYS A 70 -11.12 -32.48 6.60
CA CYS A 70 -10.11 -31.88 7.47
C CYS A 70 -9.05 -31.13 6.65
N VAL A 71 -8.53 -30.04 7.21
CA VAL A 71 -7.44 -29.27 6.60
C VAL A 71 -6.17 -30.13 6.56
N ASN A 72 -5.57 -30.27 5.38
CA ASN A 72 -4.30 -30.98 5.22
C ASN A 72 -3.13 -30.05 5.57
N THR A 73 -2.59 -30.21 6.78
CA THR A 73 -1.49 -29.39 7.30
C THR A 73 -0.15 -29.62 6.59
N THR A 74 -0.06 -30.68 5.76
CA THR A 74 1.13 -30.97 4.94
C THR A 74 1.11 -30.27 3.58
N GLU A 75 0.00 -29.63 3.21
CA GLU A 75 -0.08 -28.84 1.99
C GLU A 75 0.84 -27.61 2.06
N MET A 76 1.59 -27.41 0.99
CA MET A 76 2.55 -26.32 0.89
C MET A 76 2.13 -25.32 -0.17
N ASP A 77 2.30 -24.03 0.12
CA ASP A 77 2.19 -22.99 -0.89
C ASP A 77 3.12 -23.30 -2.08
N ILE A 78 2.60 -23.14 -3.29
CA ILE A 78 3.30 -23.49 -4.54
C ILE A 78 4.64 -22.74 -4.68
N LYS A 79 4.73 -21.50 -4.20
CA LYS A 79 5.98 -20.72 -4.26
C LYS A 79 7.00 -21.30 -3.29
N LYS A 80 6.58 -21.81 -2.13
CA LYS A 80 7.46 -22.47 -1.16
C LYS A 80 7.93 -23.82 -1.70
N ALA A 81 7.04 -24.63 -2.27
CA ALA A 81 7.37 -25.91 -2.89
C ALA A 81 8.41 -25.74 -4.02
N CYS A 82 8.19 -24.79 -4.93
CA CYS A 82 9.14 -24.48 -6.00
C CYS A 82 10.51 -24.01 -5.50
N ARG A 83 10.59 -23.31 -4.36
CA ARG A 83 11.88 -22.89 -3.79
C ARG A 83 12.65 -24.04 -3.16
N MET A 84 11.94 -24.94 -2.48
CA MET A 84 12.56 -26.10 -1.83
C MET A 84 13.08 -27.11 -2.86
N ASN A 85 12.37 -27.27 -3.97
CA ASN A 85 12.75 -28.18 -5.06
C ASN A 85 13.63 -27.52 -6.11
N LYS A 86 13.96 -26.22 -5.97
CA LYS A 86 15.05 -25.66 -6.77
C LYS A 86 16.29 -26.46 -6.38
N PRO A 87 16.98 -27.09 -7.34
CA PRO A 87 18.29 -27.62 -7.02
C PRO A 87 19.03 -26.47 -6.37
N ILE A 88 19.60 -26.71 -5.19
CA ILE A 88 20.68 -25.88 -4.70
C ILE A 88 21.69 -26.01 -5.83
N LYS A 89 21.63 -25.07 -6.79
CA LYS A 89 22.81 -24.71 -7.54
C LYS A 89 23.73 -24.44 -6.39
N SER A 90 24.65 -25.37 -6.12
CA SER A 90 25.84 -25.01 -5.38
C SER A 90 26.21 -23.72 -6.07
N ALA A 91 26.10 -22.63 -5.32
CA ALA A 91 26.77 -21.45 -5.75
C ALA A 91 28.23 -21.94 -5.71
N LYS A 92 28.71 -22.56 -6.81
CA LYS A 92 29.94 -22.12 -7.44
C LYS A 92 29.78 -20.64 -7.29
N VAL A 93 30.51 -20.08 -6.33
CA VAL A 93 30.54 -18.66 -6.08
C VAL A 93 30.83 -18.12 -7.45
N SER A 94 29.76 -17.77 -8.16
CA SER A 94 29.86 -17.05 -9.39
C SER A 94 30.49 -15.83 -8.82
N VAL A 95 31.77 -15.65 -9.14
CA VAL A 95 32.44 -14.40 -8.99
C VAL A 95 31.46 -13.46 -9.69
N TYR A 96 30.55 -12.86 -8.92
CA TYR A 96 29.86 -11.67 -9.36
C TYR A 96 31.03 -10.85 -9.86
N PRO A 97 31.09 -10.47 -11.15
CA PRO A 97 32.25 -9.74 -11.62
C PRO A 97 32.40 -8.60 -10.62
N ALA A 98 33.52 -8.54 -9.90
CA ALA A 98 33.61 -7.78 -8.65
C ALA A 98 33.11 -6.33 -8.85
N SER A 99 33.23 -5.84 -10.08
CA SER A 99 32.60 -4.64 -10.63
C SER A 99 31.11 -4.45 -10.31
N GLY A 100 30.25 -5.48 -10.40
CA GLY A 100 28.82 -5.39 -10.12
C GLY A 100 28.51 -5.15 -8.64
N VAL A 101 29.21 -5.87 -7.74
CA VAL A 101 29.08 -5.68 -6.29
C VAL A 101 29.66 -4.33 -5.90
N ILE A 102 30.83 -3.96 -6.43
CA ILE A 102 31.46 -2.66 -6.20
C ILE A 102 30.54 -1.53 -6.66
N LYS A 103 29.95 -1.62 -7.87
CA LYS A 103 28.99 -0.64 -8.38
C LYS A 103 27.77 -0.53 -7.46
N HIS A 104 27.21 -1.67 -7.02
CA HIS A 104 26.08 -1.66 -6.08
C HIS A 104 26.42 -0.98 -4.76
N LEU A 105 27.59 -1.26 -4.18
CA LEU A 105 28.05 -0.64 -2.93
C LEU A 105 28.33 0.86 -3.10
N LYS A 106 28.95 1.28 -4.20
CA LYS A 106 29.14 2.70 -4.53
C LYS A 106 27.80 3.43 -4.61
N ASN A 107 26.84 2.88 -5.34
CA ASN A 107 25.48 3.42 -5.42
C ASN A 107 24.78 3.48 -4.05
N ARG A 108 25.11 2.59 -3.11
CA ARG A 108 24.58 2.65 -1.74
C ARG A 108 25.23 3.76 -0.92
N LEU A 109 26.53 3.99 -1.07
CA LEU A 109 27.25 5.06 -0.36
C LEU A 109 26.81 6.45 -0.82
N GLU A 110 26.41 6.61 -2.08
CA GLU A 110 25.91 7.88 -2.62
C GLU A 110 24.49 8.24 -2.12
N ARG A 111 23.75 7.27 -1.56
CA ARG A 111 22.41 7.54 -1.03
C ARG A 111 22.52 8.32 0.27
N ARG A 112 21.91 9.51 0.28
CA ARG A 112 21.75 10.30 1.51
C ARG A 112 20.86 9.52 2.48
N VAL A 113 21.34 9.34 3.71
CA VAL A 113 20.60 8.71 4.81
C VAL A 113 20.26 9.75 5.86
N ILE A 114 19.13 9.55 6.54
CA ILE A 114 18.71 10.37 7.69
C ILE A 114 18.95 9.59 8.98
N LYS A 115 19.17 10.30 10.09
CA LYS A 115 19.28 9.68 11.42
C LYS A 115 17.99 8.93 11.76
N VAL A 116 18.12 7.77 12.41
CA VAL A 116 16.96 6.95 12.83
C VAL A 116 16.01 7.75 13.73
N SER A 117 16.54 8.57 14.65
CA SER A 117 15.72 9.45 15.48
C SER A 117 14.86 10.42 14.66
N LYS A 118 15.43 11.03 13.61
CA LYS A 118 14.68 11.92 12.71
C LYS A 118 13.66 11.20 11.85
N ALA A 119 13.97 9.98 11.42
CA ALA A 119 12.98 9.15 10.74
C ALA A 119 11.81 8.79 11.68
N ALA A 120 12.11 8.37 12.91
CA ALA A 120 11.11 8.01 13.91
C ALA A 120 10.21 9.20 14.29
N GLU A 121 10.79 10.37 14.59
CA GLU A 121 10.06 11.62 14.83
C GLU A 121 9.12 11.94 13.66
N SER A 122 9.59 11.81 12.41
CA SER A 122 8.76 12.06 11.23
C SER A 122 7.57 11.10 11.12
N TYR A 123 7.74 9.81 11.46
CA TYR A 123 6.64 8.84 11.42
C TYR A 123 5.62 9.09 12.54
N ILE A 124 6.09 9.45 13.74
CA ILE A 124 5.21 9.80 14.87
C ILE A 124 4.37 11.03 14.52
N ASN A 125 5.01 12.11 14.04
CA ASN A 125 4.29 13.32 13.65
C ASN A 125 3.27 13.06 12.53
N PHE A 126 3.62 12.19 11.56
CA PHE A 126 2.67 11.78 10.53
C PHE A 126 1.50 10.99 11.14
N PHE A 127 1.74 10.04 12.03
CA PHE A 127 0.67 9.32 12.71
C PHE A 127 -0.24 10.28 13.51
N GLU A 128 0.34 11.15 14.33
CA GLU A 128 -0.42 12.10 15.16
C GLU A 128 -1.28 13.05 14.33
N GLN A 129 -0.80 13.45 13.15
CA GLN A 129 -1.52 14.30 12.21
C GLN A 129 -2.73 13.60 11.56
N TYR A 130 -2.63 12.28 11.30
CA TYR A 130 -3.65 11.53 10.56
C TYR A 130 -4.54 10.64 11.43
N GLN A 131 -4.23 10.43 12.72
CA GLN A 131 -5.00 9.53 13.59
C GLN A 131 -6.50 9.90 13.70
N GLU A 132 -6.86 11.19 13.66
CA GLU A 132 -8.27 11.66 13.64
C GLU A 132 -9.02 11.22 12.36
N TYR A 133 -8.27 10.86 11.31
CA TYR A 133 -8.79 10.43 10.01
C TYR A 133 -8.80 8.90 9.84
N ASP A 134 -8.25 8.16 10.80
CA ASP A 134 -8.24 6.70 10.79
C ASP A 134 -9.54 6.15 11.38
N ALA A 135 -10.36 5.53 10.52
CA ALA A 135 -11.65 4.97 10.92
C ALA A 135 -11.55 3.78 11.89
N PHE A 136 -10.36 3.20 12.10
CA PHE A 136 -10.14 2.18 13.13
C PHE A 136 -9.84 2.78 14.51
N LEU A 137 -9.36 4.02 14.57
CA LEU A 137 -9.01 4.70 15.83
C LEU A 137 -10.10 5.68 16.27
N VAL A 138 -10.71 6.38 15.31
CA VAL A 138 -11.75 7.38 15.54
C VAL A 138 -12.96 7.05 14.67
N THR A 139 -14.10 6.80 15.31
CA THR A 139 -15.36 6.53 14.62
C THR A 139 -15.73 7.71 13.72
N PRO A 140 -15.90 7.51 12.41
CA PRO A 140 -16.31 8.57 11.50
C PRO A 140 -17.77 9.00 11.76
N GLU A 141 -18.08 10.23 11.38
CA GLU A 141 -19.43 10.76 11.33
C GLU A 141 -19.74 11.21 9.88
N PRO A 142 -20.78 10.67 9.22
CA PRO A 142 -21.68 9.58 9.64
C PRO A 142 -20.96 8.26 9.93
N SER A 143 -21.62 7.36 10.67
CA SER A 143 -21.05 6.11 11.18
C SER A 143 -20.40 5.26 10.09
N ASN A 144 -19.40 4.46 10.47
CA ASN A 144 -18.67 3.57 9.58
C ASN A 144 -19.61 2.62 8.82
N PRO A 145 -19.65 2.65 7.47
CA PRO A 145 -20.56 1.84 6.66
C PRO A 145 -20.50 0.34 6.93
N TRP A 146 -19.34 -0.18 7.32
CA TRP A 146 -19.15 -1.61 7.63
C TRP A 146 -19.75 -2.03 8.97
N ILE A 147 -20.17 -1.08 9.80
CA ILE A 147 -20.79 -1.32 11.13
C ILE A 147 -22.26 -0.95 11.10
N SER A 148 -22.61 0.16 10.44
CA SER A 148 -23.97 0.70 10.40
C SER A 148 -24.83 0.17 9.25
N ASP A 149 -24.23 -0.55 8.29
CA ASP A 149 -24.84 -0.92 7.00
C ASP A 149 -25.44 0.28 6.23
N SER A 150 -24.99 1.51 6.54
CA SER A 150 -25.36 2.73 5.82
C SER A 150 -24.20 3.25 4.97
N VAL A 151 -24.49 3.66 3.73
CA VAL A 151 -23.51 4.21 2.78
C VAL A 151 -23.33 5.73 2.89
N ASP A 152 -24.01 6.39 3.83
CA ASP A 152 -24.05 7.86 3.94
C ASP A 152 -22.65 8.49 4.04
N PHE A 153 -21.75 7.86 4.80
CA PHE A 153 -20.37 8.33 4.93
C PHE A 153 -19.62 8.33 3.59
N TRP A 154 -19.80 7.29 2.77
CA TRP A 154 -19.18 7.22 1.44
C TRP A 154 -19.76 8.25 0.47
N GLU A 155 -21.08 8.48 0.53
CA GLU A 155 -21.71 9.51 -0.31
C GLU A 155 -21.25 10.92 0.09
N LEU A 156 -21.06 11.19 1.38
CA LEU A 156 -20.49 12.46 1.86
C LEU A 156 -19.05 12.69 1.36
N GLU A 157 -18.22 11.65 1.34
CA GLU A 157 -16.84 11.74 0.84
C GLU A 157 -16.75 11.97 -0.68
N LYS A 158 -17.78 11.63 -1.45
CA LYS A 158 -17.84 11.89 -2.90
C LYS A 158 -18.27 13.32 -3.23
N GLN A 159 -18.97 14.01 -2.33
CA GLN A 159 -19.51 15.33 -2.59
C GLN A 159 -18.40 16.38 -2.76
N THR A 160 -18.61 17.32 -3.68
CA THR A 160 -17.71 18.47 -3.92
C THR A 160 -18.32 19.80 -3.46
N LYS A 161 -19.57 19.76 -2.99
CA LYS A 161 -20.32 20.88 -2.42
C LYS A 161 -20.59 20.58 -0.94
N ASP A 162 -20.66 21.61 -0.11
CA ASP A 162 -20.94 21.50 1.33
C ASP A 162 -20.02 20.51 2.07
N ILE A 163 -18.73 20.61 1.79
CA ILE A 163 -17.72 19.68 2.31
C ILE A 163 -17.50 19.90 3.82
N PRO A 164 -17.46 18.82 4.62
CA PRO A 164 -17.18 18.92 6.05
C PRO A 164 -15.83 19.58 6.33
N ALA A 165 -15.79 20.47 7.32
CA ALA A 165 -14.56 21.16 7.75
C ALA A 165 -13.43 20.18 8.08
N ARG A 166 -13.75 18.98 8.58
CA ARG A 166 -12.78 17.89 8.80
C ARG A 166 -12.02 17.53 7.52
N ARG A 167 -12.71 17.29 6.41
CA ARG A 167 -12.08 16.97 5.11
C ARG A 167 -11.26 18.15 4.58
N VAL A 168 -11.75 19.39 4.77
CA VAL A 168 -11.03 20.61 4.37
C VAL A 168 -9.73 20.82 5.18
N ARG A 169 -9.73 20.54 6.49
CA ARG A 169 -8.53 20.62 7.35
C ARG A 169 -7.38 19.77 6.81
N ARG A 170 -7.69 18.61 6.23
CA ARG A 170 -6.71 17.69 5.65
C ARG A 170 -5.95 18.30 4.47
N TRP A 171 -6.57 19.23 3.74
CA TRP A 171 -5.91 19.93 2.62
C TRP A 171 -4.68 20.73 3.08
N ALA A 172 -4.66 21.20 4.33
CA ALA A 172 -3.54 21.94 4.88
C ALA A 172 -2.33 21.06 5.26
N PHE A 173 -2.49 19.73 5.30
CA PHE A 173 -1.39 18.83 5.68
C PHE A 173 -0.27 18.82 4.65
N SER A 174 -0.62 18.89 3.37
CA SER A 174 0.34 19.06 2.28
C SER A 174 -0.36 19.40 0.96
N LEU A 175 0.38 19.99 0.02
CA LEU A 175 -0.11 20.17 -1.35
C LEU A 175 -0.58 18.84 -1.97
N LYS A 176 0.04 17.71 -1.62
CA LYS A 176 -0.39 16.39 -2.08
C LYS A 176 -1.80 16.04 -1.60
N GLU A 177 -2.13 16.34 -0.34
CA GLU A 177 -3.48 16.09 0.20
C GLU A 177 -4.51 17.00 -0.48
N LEU A 178 -4.18 18.28 -0.68
CA LEU A 178 -5.02 19.21 -1.43
C LEU A 178 -5.28 18.73 -2.87
N LEU A 179 -4.25 18.31 -3.60
CA LEU A 179 -4.37 17.88 -5.00
C LEU A 179 -5.01 16.49 -5.15
N LYS A 180 -4.94 15.64 -4.12
CA LYS A 180 -5.59 14.32 -4.13
C LYS A 180 -7.11 14.44 -4.02
N ASP A 181 -7.59 15.45 -3.32
CA ASP A 181 -9.02 15.74 -3.19
C ASP A 181 -9.54 16.47 -4.43
N PRO A 182 -10.56 15.95 -5.15
CA PRO A 182 -11.11 16.62 -6.33
C PRO A 182 -11.59 18.05 -6.05
N ALA A 183 -12.24 18.28 -4.90
CA ALA A 183 -12.73 19.60 -4.54
C ALA A 183 -11.59 20.52 -4.07
N GLY A 184 -10.61 19.97 -3.38
CA GLY A 184 -9.40 20.70 -3.00
C GLY A 184 -8.63 21.20 -4.23
N ARG A 185 -8.46 20.31 -5.22
CA ARG A 185 -7.85 20.63 -6.51
C ARG A 185 -8.63 21.73 -7.25
N GLU A 186 -9.94 21.62 -7.34
CA GLU A 186 -10.79 22.63 -8.01
C GLU A 186 -10.67 24.00 -7.34
N GLN A 187 -10.68 24.06 -5.99
CA GLN A 187 -10.51 25.32 -5.26
C GLN A 187 -9.12 25.91 -5.46
N PHE A 188 -8.08 25.07 -5.44
CA PHE A 188 -6.72 25.52 -5.67
C PHE A 188 -6.54 26.04 -7.10
N PHE A 189 -7.12 25.37 -8.10
CA PHE A 189 -7.11 25.83 -9.48
C PHE A 189 -7.76 27.23 -9.61
N LYS A 190 -8.95 27.44 -9.04
CA LYS A 190 -9.63 28.75 -9.04
C LYS A 190 -8.81 29.84 -8.34
N PHE A 191 -8.05 29.48 -7.30
CA PHE A 191 -7.13 30.40 -6.65
C PHE A 191 -5.97 30.79 -7.59
N LEU A 192 -5.37 29.81 -8.26
CA LEU A 192 -4.29 30.06 -9.23
C LEU A 192 -4.76 30.88 -10.44
N GLU A 193 -5.99 30.67 -10.92
CA GLU A 193 -6.57 31.49 -12.00
C GLU A 193 -6.65 32.98 -11.62
N LYS A 194 -7.05 33.28 -10.38
CA LYS A 194 -7.08 34.67 -9.88
C LYS A 194 -5.70 35.31 -9.79
N GLU A 195 -4.67 34.49 -9.59
CA GLU A 195 -3.28 34.92 -9.53
C GLU A 195 -2.55 34.74 -10.87
N PHE A 196 -3.26 34.42 -11.96
CA PHE A 196 -2.69 34.20 -13.29
C PHE A 196 -1.51 33.22 -13.29
N SER A 197 -1.66 32.11 -12.54
CA SER A 197 -0.62 31.08 -12.37
C SER A 197 -1.14 29.64 -12.51
N ALA A 198 -2.31 29.48 -13.14
CA ALA A 198 -3.00 28.19 -13.29
C ALA A 198 -2.29 27.22 -14.25
N GLU A 199 -1.50 27.73 -15.20
CA GLU A 199 -0.69 26.96 -16.14
C GLU A 199 0.24 25.96 -15.43
N ASN A 200 0.77 26.32 -14.26
CA ASN A 200 1.64 25.46 -13.46
C ASN A 200 0.94 24.17 -13.01
N LEU A 201 -0.32 24.29 -12.58
CA LEU A 201 -1.13 23.14 -12.17
C LEU A 201 -1.59 22.33 -13.39
N LYS A 202 -2.00 23.00 -14.47
CA LYS A 202 -2.41 22.32 -15.71
C LYS A 202 -1.27 21.48 -16.30
N PHE A 203 -0.06 22.02 -16.38
CA PHE A 203 1.12 21.27 -16.81
C PHE A 203 1.38 20.08 -15.88
N TRP A 204 1.36 20.29 -14.56
CA TRP A 204 1.59 19.20 -13.61
C TRP A 204 0.58 18.06 -13.76
N ASP A 205 -0.70 18.40 -13.95
CA ASP A 205 -1.79 17.45 -14.21
C ASP A 205 -1.61 16.73 -15.55
N ALA A 206 -1.24 17.44 -16.63
CA ALA A 206 -0.96 16.84 -17.93
C ALA A 206 0.19 15.82 -17.86
N VAL A 207 1.23 16.10 -17.06
CA VAL A 207 2.31 15.15 -16.80
C VAL A 207 1.84 13.94 -15.97
N GLN A 208 0.91 14.12 -15.00
CA GLN A 208 0.32 12.97 -14.30
C GLN A 208 -0.54 12.11 -15.23
N GLU A 209 -1.27 12.72 -16.16
CA GLU A 209 -2.07 12.03 -17.16
C GLU A 209 -1.19 11.24 -18.14
N LEU A 210 -0.07 11.83 -18.60
CA LEU A 210 0.94 11.14 -19.42
C LEU A 210 1.44 9.85 -18.75
N LYS A 211 1.54 9.81 -17.42
CA LYS A 211 1.93 8.59 -16.70
C LYS A 211 0.91 7.46 -16.77
N GLN A 212 -0.32 7.76 -17.20
CA GLN A 212 -1.44 6.81 -17.25
C GLN A 212 -1.86 6.46 -18.69
N VAL A 213 -1.43 7.21 -19.70
CA VAL A 213 -1.80 6.91 -21.11
C VAL A 213 -1.24 5.57 -21.59
N HIS A 214 -1.89 4.98 -22.60
CA HIS A 214 -1.41 3.75 -23.22
C HIS A 214 -0.07 3.98 -23.93
N SER A 215 0.83 2.98 -23.94
CA SER A 215 2.21 3.14 -24.45
C SER A 215 2.29 3.64 -25.89
N ARG A 216 1.29 3.33 -26.73
CA ARG A 216 1.20 3.77 -28.12
C ARG A 216 0.93 5.28 -28.27
N ASP A 217 0.27 5.88 -27.27
CA ASP A 217 -0.20 7.28 -27.30
C ASP A 217 0.81 8.21 -26.60
N ILE A 218 1.86 7.65 -25.95
CA ILE A 218 2.93 8.42 -25.29
C ILE A 218 3.57 9.44 -26.23
N PRO A 219 4.02 9.09 -27.46
CA PRO A 219 4.71 10.06 -28.31
C PRO A 219 3.83 11.26 -28.66
N VAL A 220 2.54 11.02 -28.90
CA VAL A 220 1.56 12.07 -29.21
C VAL A 220 1.35 12.97 -28.00
N LYS A 221 1.05 12.40 -26.83
CA LYS A 221 0.81 13.16 -25.60
C LYS A 221 2.06 13.95 -25.15
N VAL A 222 3.25 13.39 -25.34
CA VAL A 222 4.51 14.10 -25.04
C VAL A 222 4.67 15.32 -25.93
N GLN A 223 4.40 15.19 -27.22
CA GLN A 223 4.48 16.31 -28.15
C GLN A 223 3.44 17.40 -27.81
N GLU A 224 2.19 17.01 -27.52
CA GLU A 224 1.14 17.95 -27.09
C GLU A 224 1.52 18.76 -25.85
N ILE A 225 2.08 18.09 -24.83
CA ILE A 225 2.53 18.76 -23.59
C ILE A 225 3.70 19.72 -23.88
N TRP A 226 4.64 19.31 -24.72
CA TRP A 226 5.76 20.17 -25.11
C TRP A 226 5.28 21.43 -25.83
N ASP A 227 4.44 21.28 -26.85
CA ASP A 227 3.95 22.39 -27.67
C ASP A 227 3.09 23.37 -26.87
N LEU A 228 2.30 22.88 -25.91
CA LEU A 228 1.43 23.72 -25.11
C LEU A 228 2.15 24.53 -24.02
N TYR A 229 3.20 23.96 -23.41
CA TYR A 229 3.79 24.51 -22.17
C TYR A 229 5.28 24.88 -22.24
N LEU A 230 6.07 24.27 -23.14
CA LEU A 230 7.55 24.41 -23.14
C LEU A 230 8.17 24.78 -24.49
N ALA A 231 7.42 24.69 -25.58
CA ALA A 231 7.88 25.19 -26.87
C ALA A 231 8.12 26.72 -26.81
N PRO A 232 9.03 27.27 -27.65
CA PRO A 232 9.29 28.72 -27.68
C PRO A 232 8.04 29.58 -27.93
N GLU A 233 7.06 29.03 -28.65
CA GLU A 233 5.77 29.68 -28.99
C GLU A 233 4.60 29.10 -28.16
N ALA A 234 4.88 28.54 -26.98
CA ALA A 234 3.88 27.90 -26.13
C ALA A 234 2.81 28.89 -25.65
N GLY A 235 1.54 28.55 -25.88
CA GLY A 235 0.39 29.39 -25.49
C GLY A 235 0.15 29.47 -23.97
N GLU A 236 0.59 28.46 -23.22
CA GLU A 236 0.54 28.42 -21.75
C GLU A 236 1.93 28.18 -21.15
N ALA A 237 2.94 28.95 -21.58
CA ALA A 237 4.33 28.75 -21.16
C ALA A 237 4.51 28.72 -19.63
N VAL A 238 5.11 27.65 -19.11
CA VAL A 238 5.36 27.49 -17.66
C VAL A 238 6.73 28.01 -17.24
N ASN A 239 6.84 28.51 -16.01
CA ASN A 239 8.08 29.01 -15.45
C ASN A 239 8.92 27.88 -14.82
N ILE A 240 9.87 27.33 -15.58
CA ILE A 240 10.83 26.32 -15.09
C ILE A 240 12.27 26.82 -15.16
N ASP A 241 13.13 26.33 -14.27
CA ASP A 241 14.55 26.64 -14.32
C ASP A 241 15.25 26.10 -15.57
N SER A 242 16.36 26.74 -15.97
CA SER A 242 17.10 26.40 -17.18
C SER A 242 17.54 24.95 -17.20
N ARG A 243 17.91 24.39 -16.04
CA ARG A 243 18.35 23.00 -15.92
C ARG A 243 17.21 22.03 -16.27
N SER A 244 16.04 22.21 -15.67
CA SER A 244 14.87 21.36 -15.91
C SER A 244 14.40 21.47 -17.36
N TYR A 245 14.48 22.67 -17.95
CA TYR A 245 14.18 22.90 -19.35
C TYR A 245 15.13 22.13 -20.26
N GLU A 246 16.45 22.24 -20.04
CA GLU A 246 17.47 21.54 -20.83
C GLU A 246 17.37 20.02 -20.72
N THR A 247 17.16 19.48 -19.51
CA THR A 247 16.94 18.03 -19.35
C THR A 247 15.69 17.59 -20.11
N THR A 248 14.58 18.32 -19.98
CA THR A 248 13.33 17.98 -20.67
C THR A 248 13.51 18.03 -22.19
N LYS A 249 14.17 19.07 -22.71
CA LYS A 249 14.51 19.20 -24.13
C LYS A 249 15.32 18.02 -24.64
N LYS A 250 16.30 17.54 -23.87
CA LYS A 250 17.06 16.34 -24.22
C LYS A 250 16.20 15.08 -24.20
N ASN A 251 15.29 14.96 -23.23
CA ASN A 251 14.36 13.82 -23.17
C ASN A 251 13.41 13.78 -24.38
N MET A 252 13.13 14.91 -25.02
CA MET A 252 12.34 14.96 -26.27
C MET A 252 13.03 14.27 -27.45
N GLU A 253 14.34 14.02 -27.43
CA GLU A 253 15.03 13.22 -28.46
C GLU A 253 14.56 11.76 -28.45
N LYS A 254 14.18 11.25 -27.27
CA LYS A 254 13.60 9.92 -27.10
C LYS A 254 12.46 9.97 -26.08
N PRO A 255 11.27 10.43 -26.51
CA PRO A 255 10.12 10.59 -25.64
C PRO A 255 9.76 9.30 -24.91
N ASP A 256 9.62 9.39 -23.59
CA ASP A 256 9.06 8.33 -22.77
C ASP A 256 8.09 8.89 -21.73
N ARG A 257 7.54 8.00 -20.90
CA ARG A 257 6.55 8.33 -19.87
C ARG A 257 7.08 9.30 -18.80
N TRP A 258 8.39 9.47 -18.71
CA TRP A 258 9.08 10.22 -17.66
C TRP A 258 9.78 11.47 -18.22
N ALA A 259 9.53 11.82 -19.48
CA ALA A 259 10.19 12.91 -20.18
C ALA A 259 10.14 14.26 -19.43
N PHE A 260 9.05 14.51 -18.69
CA PHE A 260 8.79 15.75 -17.95
C PHE A 260 8.97 15.64 -16.42
N GLU A 261 9.55 14.55 -15.90
CA GLU A 261 9.61 14.32 -14.44
C GLU A 261 10.33 15.44 -13.69
N GLU A 262 11.45 15.93 -14.22
CA GLU A 262 12.24 17.00 -13.59
C GLU A 262 11.49 18.34 -13.62
N ALA A 263 10.89 18.70 -14.76
CA ALA A 263 10.07 19.92 -14.90
C ALA A 263 8.82 19.89 -13.99
N ALA A 264 8.11 18.77 -13.93
CA ALA A 264 6.95 18.62 -13.06
C ALA A 264 7.34 18.65 -11.57
N ALA A 265 8.48 18.08 -11.19
CA ALA A 265 8.99 18.17 -9.82
C ALA A 265 9.36 19.61 -9.44
N HIS A 266 9.97 20.36 -10.35
CA HIS A 266 10.29 21.77 -10.17
C HIS A 266 9.01 22.59 -9.92
N LEU A 267 8.00 22.48 -10.81
CA LEU A 267 6.73 23.22 -10.67
C LEU A 267 5.92 22.80 -9.44
N TYR A 268 5.91 21.50 -9.10
CA TYR A 268 5.29 21.05 -7.86
C TYR A 268 5.93 21.71 -6.64
N GLN A 269 7.26 21.80 -6.62
CA GLN A 269 7.98 22.44 -5.52
C GLN A 269 7.72 23.96 -5.48
N LEU A 270 7.70 24.63 -6.64
CA LEU A 270 7.34 26.04 -6.78
C LEU A 270 5.95 26.33 -6.19
N MET A 271 4.93 25.61 -6.65
CA MET A 271 3.57 25.70 -6.13
C MET A 271 3.51 25.40 -4.63
N LYS A 272 4.24 24.37 -4.16
CA LYS A 272 4.26 23.97 -2.75
C LYS A 272 4.84 25.05 -1.84
N SER A 273 5.93 25.71 -2.25
CA SER A 273 6.57 26.74 -1.43
C SER A 273 5.83 28.07 -1.47
N ASP A 274 5.20 28.43 -2.60
CA ASP A 274 4.59 29.73 -2.80
C ASP A 274 3.06 29.69 -2.86
N SER A 275 2.46 29.35 -4.01
CA SER A 275 1.02 29.45 -4.24
C SER A 275 0.18 28.66 -3.22
N TYR A 276 0.61 27.46 -2.84
CA TYR A 276 -0.04 26.64 -1.81
C TYR A 276 -0.02 27.33 -0.44
N THR A 277 1.13 27.89 -0.04
CA THR A 277 1.29 28.63 1.22
C THR A 277 0.38 29.86 1.24
N ARG A 278 0.27 30.58 0.11
CA ARG A 278 -0.65 31.72 -0.04
C ARG A 278 -2.11 31.28 -0.03
N TYR A 279 -2.46 30.19 -0.72
CA TYR A 279 -3.80 29.63 -0.73
C TYR A 279 -4.31 29.31 0.68
N LEU A 280 -3.50 28.65 1.53
CA LEU A 280 -3.90 28.34 2.91
C LEU A 280 -4.13 29.57 3.79
N ARG A 281 -3.56 30.73 3.43
CA ARG A 281 -3.77 32.02 4.12
C ARG A 281 -4.89 32.85 3.50
N SER A 282 -5.34 32.50 2.31
CA SER A 282 -6.36 33.22 1.55
C SER A 282 -7.74 33.10 2.19
N GLU A 283 -8.59 34.09 1.92
CA GLU A 283 -10.00 34.02 2.33
C GLU A 283 -10.74 32.87 1.64
N MET A 284 -10.32 32.44 0.43
CA MET A 284 -10.94 31.30 -0.26
C MET A 284 -10.85 30.01 0.56
N TYR A 285 -9.67 29.70 1.12
CA TYR A 285 -9.51 28.53 1.99
C TYR A 285 -10.27 28.69 3.32
N LYS A 286 -10.19 29.87 3.95
CA LYS A 286 -10.87 30.12 5.24
C LYS A 286 -12.40 30.06 5.13
N GLU A 287 -12.97 30.60 4.06
CA GLU A 287 -14.42 30.55 3.80
C GLU A 287 -14.87 29.10 3.60
N TYR A 288 -14.07 28.28 2.92
CA TYR A 288 -14.37 26.87 2.72
C TYR A 288 -14.24 26.06 4.02
N LEU A 289 -13.22 26.34 4.84
CA LEU A 289 -12.98 25.69 6.12
C LEU A 289 -14.09 25.99 7.15
N ASN A 290 -14.62 27.21 7.16
CA ASN A 290 -15.70 27.62 8.06
C ASN A 290 -17.09 27.15 7.61
N GLY A 291 -17.15 26.40 6.51
CA GLY A 291 -18.36 26.17 5.72
C GLY A 291 -18.77 27.46 5.00
N MET A 292 -19.30 27.36 3.78
CA MET A 292 -19.89 28.51 3.06
C MET A 292 -21.12 29.04 3.83
N LYS A 293 -20.92 29.69 4.97
CA LYS A 293 -21.93 30.51 5.62
C LYS A 293 -22.18 31.66 4.66
N LYS A 294 -23.26 31.56 3.87
CA LYS A 294 -23.80 32.69 3.13
C LYS A 294 -23.78 33.89 4.08
N LYS A 295 -23.01 34.92 3.74
CA LYS A 295 -23.09 36.23 4.39
C LYS A 295 -24.46 36.82 4.08
N THR A 296 -25.51 36.37 4.76
CA THR A 296 -26.66 37.24 5.00
C THR A 296 -26.16 38.32 5.93
N SER A 297 -25.81 39.46 5.33
CA SER A 297 -25.55 40.71 6.03
C SER A 297 -26.69 41.00 6.98
N VAL A 298 -26.48 40.79 8.28
CA VAL A 298 -27.25 41.44 9.32
C VAL A 298 -26.25 42.19 10.18
N LYS A 299 -26.36 43.52 10.11
CA LYS A 299 -25.55 44.47 10.86
C LYS A 299 -25.67 44.21 12.36
N GLY A 300 -24.52 44.24 13.03
CA GLY A 300 -24.40 44.59 14.45
C GLY A 300 -24.41 43.40 15.40
N ILE A 301 -23.26 43.11 16.01
CA ILE A 301 -22.94 43.47 17.40
C ILE A 301 -21.48 43.01 17.66
N ARG A 302 -20.68 43.91 18.23
CA ARG A 302 -19.29 43.70 18.63
C ARG A 302 -19.18 42.62 19.72
N SER A 303 -18.21 41.72 19.61
CA SER A 303 -17.68 40.98 20.76
C SER A 303 -16.23 40.62 20.48
N VAL A 304 -15.43 40.81 21.52
CA VAL A 304 -14.00 41.09 21.53
C VAL A 304 -13.22 39.79 21.73
N ILE A 305 -12.11 39.65 20.99
CA ILE A 305 -11.11 38.59 21.17
C ILE A 305 -10.43 38.76 22.53
N SER A 306 -10.22 37.67 23.28
CA SER A 306 -9.04 37.55 24.13
C SER A 306 -8.47 36.13 24.10
N PHE A 307 -7.23 36.06 23.59
CA PHE A 307 -6.31 34.95 23.82
C PHE A 307 -5.70 35.13 25.21
N SER A 308 -5.75 34.11 26.07
CA SER A 308 -4.99 34.08 27.32
C SER A 308 -3.85 33.08 27.21
N ALA A 309 -2.64 33.61 27.09
CA ALA A 309 -1.39 32.91 27.34
C ALA A 309 -1.28 32.63 28.85
N LYS A 310 -1.01 31.38 29.22
CA LYS A 310 -0.65 30.99 30.58
C LYS A 310 0.82 31.37 30.85
N LYS A 311 1.05 32.07 31.95
CA LYS A 311 2.37 32.21 32.58
C LYS A 311 2.20 31.94 34.06
N ASP A 312 2.88 30.91 34.54
CA ASP A 312 2.93 30.51 35.95
C ASP A 312 3.59 31.59 36.81
N GLN A 313 3.03 31.81 38.00
CA GLN A 313 3.80 32.24 39.16
C GLN A 313 3.23 31.61 40.44
N SER A 314 4.18 31.11 41.22
CA SER A 314 4.15 30.58 42.58
C SER A 314 3.31 31.35 43.59
N ALA A 315 2.73 30.63 44.56
CA ALA A 315 2.47 31.18 45.88
C ALA A 315 2.76 30.13 46.97
N SER A 316 3.82 30.40 47.73
CA SER A 316 4.02 29.98 49.11
C SER A 316 2.97 30.60 50.04
N SER A 317 2.50 29.85 51.04
CA SER A 317 2.41 30.19 52.48
C SER A 317 1.15 29.63 53.14
N SER A 318 1.35 28.57 53.93
CA SER A 318 0.97 28.46 55.35
C SER A 318 1.74 27.29 55.94
#